data_AF-A0A0L8VW28-F1
#
_entry.id   AF-A0A0L8VW28-F1
#
_cell.length_a   1.000
_cell.length_b   1.000
_cell.length_c   1.000
_cell.angle_alpha   90.00
_cell.angle_beta   90.00
_cell.angle_gamma   90.00
#
_symmetry.space_group_name_H-M   'P 1'
#
loop_
_entity.id
_entity.type
_entity.pdbx_description
1 polymer ?
#
loop_
_entity_poly.entity_id
_entity_poly.type
_entity_poly.pdbx_seq_one_letter_code
_entity_poly.pdbx_strand_id
1 'polypeptide(L)'
;MSCFGEFKHGLVGLESLLKQRLQDAPEESYTRRLFNDSALLDAKIKEEAEELTEAKGKKELSWEAADLFYFALAKLVANDVSLKDVENNLNMKHLKVTRRKGDAKPKFVGQPKAEEEKLTGPIHLDVVKASDKVGVQKALSRPIQKTSEIMHLVNPIIENVRDKGNSALLEYTEKFDGVKLSNPVLNAPFPEEYFEGLTEEMKEALDLSIENVRKFHAAQLPTETLEVETQPGVLCSRFPRPIEKVGLYIPGGTAILPSTALMLGVPAQVAQCKEIVFASPPRKSDGKVSPEVVYVAEKVGASKIVLAGGAQAVAAMAYGTETIPKVDKILGPGNQFVTAAKMYVQNDTQALCSIDMPAGPSEVLVIADEDADVDFVASDLLSQAEHGIDSQVILVGVNLSEKKIQEIQDAVHNQALQLPRVDIVRKCIAQYDRSL
;
A
#
# COMPACT_ATOMS: atom_id res chain seq x y z
N MET A 1 -56.05 -11.74 -4.81
CA MET A 1 -55.23 -12.81 -5.41
C MET A 1 -53.91 -12.86 -4.65
N SER A 2 -53.47 -14.04 -4.22
CA SER A 2 -52.15 -14.20 -3.59
C SER A 2 -51.05 -13.72 -4.54
N CYS A 3 -50.02 -13.05 -4.02
CA CYS A 3 -48.82 -12.69 -4.80
C CYS A 3 -48.16 -13.93 -5.44
N PHE A 4 -48.47 -15.13 -4.93
CA PHE A 4 -47.89 -16.40 -5.33
C PHE A 4 -48.68 -17.17 -6.41
N GLY A 5 -49.83 -16.69 -6.90
CA GLY A 5 -50.59 -17.38 -7.97
C GLY A 5 -51.08 -18.81 -7.61
N GLU A 6 -51.51 -19.60 -8.60
CA GLU A 6 -51.92 -21.01 -8.42
C GLU A 6 -50.70 -21.95 -8.34
N PHE A 7 -49.82 -21.70 -7.37
CA PHE A 7 -48.55 -22.39 -7.24
C PHE A 7 -48.71 -23.89 -6.89
N LYS A 8 -48.21 -24.79 -7.74
CA LYS A 8 -48.07 -26.23 -7.42
C LYS A 8 -46.60 -26.69 -7.52
N HIS A 9 -46.03 -26.87 -6.33
CA HIS A 9 -44.89 -27.72 -5.92
C HIS A 9 -43.49 -27.50 -6.55
N GLY A 10 -42.63 -26.79 -5.81
CA GLY A 10 -41.16 -26.86 -5.90
C GLY A 10 -40.48 -25.64 -6.52
N LEU A 11 -39.16 -25.51 -6.36
CA LEU A 11 -38.38 -24.37 -6.89
C LEU A 11 -38.53 -24.22 -8.43
N VAL A 12 -38.70 -25.32 -9.15
CA VAL A 12 -38.98 -25.33 -10.60
C VAL A 12 -40.31 -24.66 -10.95
N GLY A 13 -41.34 -24.92 -10.14
CA GLY A 13 -42.61 -24.21 -10.26
C GLY A 13 -42.42 -22.71 -10.00
N LEU A 14 -41.52 -22.34 -9.07
CA LEU A 14 -41.30 -20.95 -8.67
C LEU A 14 -40.55 -20.18 -9.75
N GLU A 15 -39.55 -20.79 -10.35
CA GLU A 15 -38.89 -20.28 -11.56
C GLU A 15 -39.92 -20.04 -12.68
N SER A 16 -40.81 -20.99 -12.94
CA SER A 16 -41.82 -20.88 -13.99
C SER A 16 -42.79 -19.72 -13.73
N LEU A 17 -43.25 -19.58 -12.47
CA LEU A 17 -44.10 -18.47 -12.04
C LEU A 17 -43.38 -17.12 -12.19
N LEU A 18 -42.12 -17.04 -11.80
CA LEU A 18 -41.33 -15.80 -11.89
C LEU A 18 -41.05 -15.42 -13.35
N LYS A 19 -40.79 -16.38 -14.24
CA LYS A 19 -40.66 -16.13 -15.69
C LYS A 19 -41.97 -15.58 -16.28
N GLN A 20 -43.10 -16.16 -15.90
CA GLN A 20 -44.40 -15.64 -16.29
C GLN A 20 -44.62 -14.22 -15.75
N ARG A 21 -44.26 -13.93 -14.49
CA ARG A 21 -44.39 -12.59 -13.89
C ARG A 21 -43.42 -11.57 -14.51
N LEU A 22 -42.25 -11.98 -14.98
CA LEU A 22 -41.34 -11.09 -15.69
C LEU A 22 -41.99 -10.57 -16.99
N GLN A 23 -42.84 -11.38 -17.61
CA GLN A 23 -43.55 -11.04 -18.85
C GLN A 23 -44.88 -10.31 -18.58
N ASP A 24 -45.70 -10.84 -17.65
CA ASP A 24 -47.13 -10.49 -17.55
C ASP A 24 -47.54 -9.84 -16.23
N ALA A 25 -46.60 -9.46 -15.35
CA ALA A 25 -46.97 -8.89 -14.05
C ALA A 25 -47.61 -7.48 -14.17
N PRO A 26 -48.70 -7.20 -13.43
CA PRO A 26 -49.30 -5.86 -13.37
C PRO A 26 -48.28 -4.80 -12.91
N GLU A 27 -48.38 -3.57 -13.45
CA GLU A 27 -47.40 -2.49 -13.18
C GLU A 27 -47.21 -2.19 -11.69
N GLU A 28 -48.27 -2.30 -10.89
CA GLU A 28 -48.25 -2.02 -9.45
C GLU A 28 -47.84 -3.23 -8.58
N SER A 29 -47.55 -4.39 -9.18
CA SER A 29 -47.26 -5.59 -8.41
C SER A 29 -45.86 -5.58 -7.78
N TYR A 30 -45.76 -6.13 -6.57
CA TYR A 30 -44.49 -6.20 -5.84
C TYR A 30 -43.38 -6.92 -6.64
N THR A 31 -43.72 -8.01 -7.32
CA THR A 31 -42.77 -8.75 -8.17
C THR A 31 -42.26 -7.92 -9.36
N ARG A 32 -43.09 -7.04 -9.95
CA ARG A 32 -42.66 -6.14 -11.04
C ARG A 32 -41.65 -5.11 -10.54
N ARG A 33 -41.86 -4.57 -9.33
CA ARG A 33 -40.91 -3.65 -8.69
C ARG A 33 -39.56 -4.30 -8.44
N LEU A 34 -39.53 -5.56 -8.02
CA LEU A 34 -38.29 -6.31 -7.84
C LEU A 34 -37.51 -6.50 -9.16
N PHE A 35 -38.19 -6.67 -10.30
CA PHE A 35 -37.52 -6.80 -11.59
C PHE A 35 -37.00 -5.48 -12.16
N ASN A 36 -37.68 -4.36 -11.87
CA ASN A 36 -37.30 -3.05 -12.40
C ASN A 36 -36.30 -2.30 -11.52
N ASP A 37 -36.20 -2.64 -10.24
CA ASP A 37 -35.28 -2.03 -9.28
C ASP A 37 -34.27 -3.06 -8.77
N SER A 38 -33.11 -3.11 -9.43
CA SER A 38 -32.03 -4.02 -9.07
C SER A 38 -31.46 -3.74 -7.68
N ALA A 39 -31.52 -2.49 -7.21
CA ALA A 39 -31.00 -2.11 -5.90
C ALA A 39 -31.95 -2.59 -4.78
N LEU A 40 -33.27 -2.47 -4.98
CA LEU A 40 -34.28 -3.03 -4.09
C LEU A 40 -34.18 -4.55 -3.99
N LEU A 41 -34.01 -5.23 -5.13
CA LEU A 41 -33.85 -6.69 -5.14
C LEU A 41 -32.57 -7.12 -4.43
N ASP A 42 -31.45 -6.43 -4.64
CA ASP A 42 -30.20 -6.71 -3.95
C ASP A 42 -30.27 -6.40 -2.44
N ALA A 43 -31.06 -5.42 -2.03
CA ALA A 43 -31.31 -5.11 -0.62
C ALA A 43 -32.15 -6.23 0.04
N LYS A 44 -33.25 -6.65 -0.59
CA LYS A 44 -34.09 -7.75 -0.08
C LYS A 44 -33.32 -9.06 0.03
N ILE A 45 -32.47 -9.40 -0.95
CA ILE A 45 -31.64 -10.63 -0.85
C ILE A 45 -30.70 -10.58 0.36
N LYS A 46 -30.15 -9.41 0.70
CA LYS A 46 -29.26 -9.27 1.85
C LYS A 46 -30.02 -9.34 3.18
N GLU A 47 -31.16 -8.66 3.25
CA GLU A 47 -32.07 -8.67 4.40
C GLU A 47 -32.49 -10.10 4.77
N GLU A 48 -33.01 -10.85 3.80
CA GLU A 48 -33.52 -12.22 4.03
C GLU A 48 -32.39 -13.23 4.28
N ALA A 49 -31.20 -12.96 3.74
CA ALA A 49 -30.02 -13.75 4.07
C ALA A 49 -29.56 -13.52 5.52
N GLU A 50 -29.66 -12.28 6.02
CA GLU A 50 -29.37 -11.92 7.40
C GLU A 50 -30.41 -12.55 8.35
N GLU A 51 -31.70 -12.41 8.05
CA GLU A 51 -32.80 -13.02 8.82
C GLU A 51 -32.67 -14.56 8.89
N LEU A 52 -32.31 -15.22 7.78
CA LEU A 52 -32.03 -16.67 7.80
C LEU A 52 -30.85 -17.04 8.72
N THR A 53 -29.84 -16.17 8.85
CA THR A 53 -28.73 -16.43 9.79
C THR A 53 -29.11 -16.23 11.25
N GLU A 54 -30.11 -15.41 11.53
CA GLU A 54 -30.59 -15.12 12.89
C GLU A 54 -31.71 -16.05 13.36
N ALA A 55 -32.44 -16.67 12.42
CA ALA A 55 -33.57 -17.55 12.65
C ALA A 55 -33.26 -18.74 13.58
N LYS A 56 -34.15 -18.97 14.55
CA LYS A 56 -34.01 -20.03 15.57
C LYS A 56 -35.18 -21.01 15.53
N GLY A 57 -34.84 -22.24 15.18
CA GLY A 57 -35.78 -23.35 15.21
C GLY A 57 -36.41 -23.64 13.87
N LYS A 58 -36.99 -24.84 13.75
CA LYS A 58 -37.30 -25.47 12.46
C LYS A 58 -38.28 -24.67 11.59
N LYS A 59 -39.26 -24.02 12.21
CA LYS A 59 -40.32 -23.30 11.48
C LYS A 59 -39.81 -21.98 10.92
N GLU A 60 -39.08 -21.21 11.73
CA GLU A 60 -38.50 -19.92 11.35
C GLU A 60 -37.42 -20.12 10.28
N LEU A 61 -36.49 -21.06 10.48
CA LEU A 61 -35.48 -21.42 9.47
C LEU A 61 -36.10 -21.82 8.12
N SER A 62 -37.23 -22.54 8.14
CA SER A 62 -37.91 -22.94 6.91
C SER A 62 -38.62 -21.78 6.23
N TRP A 63 -39.03 -20.75 6.98
CA TRP A 63 -39.70 -19.58 6.46
C TRP A 63 -38.69 -18.65 5.80
N GLU A 64 -37.65 -18.26 6.53
CA GLU A 64 -36.61 -17.36 6.00
C GLU A 64 -35.86 -17.99 4.82
N ALA A 65 -35.66 -19.31 4.82
CA ALA A 65 -35.07 -20.00 3.67
C ALA A 65 -35.96 -19.93 2.43
N ALA A 66 -37.29 -19.97 2.60
CA ALA A 66 -38.23 -19.88 1.48
C ALA A 66 -38.23 -18.48 0.87
N ASP A 67 -38.19 -17.44 1.70
CA ASP A 67 -38.16 -16.05 1.25
C ASP A 67 -36.81 -15.73 0.57
N LEU A 68 -35.68 -16.16 1.15
CA LEU A 68 -34.38 -16.05 0.49
C LEU A 68 -34.34 -16.74 -0.88
N PHE A 69 -34.90 -17.95 -0.99
CA PHE A 69 -34.97 -18.66 -2.27
C PHE A 69 -35.86 -17.93 -3.29
N TYR A 70 -36.93 -17.28 -2.85
CA TYR A 70 -37.78 -16.47 -3.72
C TYR A 70 -37.01 -15.32 -4.36
N PHE A 71 -36.34 -14.49 -3.55
CA PHE A 71 -35.61 -13.33 -4.06
C PHE A 71 -34.37 -13.74 -4.87
N ALA A 72 -33.66 -14.79 -4.45
CA ALA A 72 -32.56 -15.36 -5.23
C ALA A 72 -33.04 -15.83 -6.61
N LEU A 73 -34.17 -16.54 -6.69
CA LEU A 73 -34.74 -16.98 -7.96
C LEU A 73 -35.23 -15.80 -8.81
N ALA A 74 -35.81 -14.76 -8.19
CA ALA A 74 -36.19 -13.55 -8.92
C ALA A 74 -34.96 -12.89 -9.57
N LYS A 75 -33.82 -12.83 -8.88
CA LYS A 75 -32.57 -12.32 -9.45
C LYS A 75 -32.06 -13.18 -10.60
N LEU A 76 -32.11 -14.51 -10.47
CA LEU A 76 -31.70 -15.43 -11.54
C LEU A 76 -32.56 -15.25 -12.79
N VAL A 77 -33.88 -15.22 -12.64
CA VAL A 77 -34.83 -15.02 -13.75
C VAL A 77 -34.66 -13.64 -14.40
N ALA A 78 -34.43 -12.58 -13.62
CA ALA A 78 -34.15 -11.24 -14.15
C ALA A 78 -32.88 -11.16 -15.00
N ASN A 79 -31.96 -12.13 -14.85
CA ASN A 79 -30.68 -12.19 -15.56
C ASN A 79 -30.59 -13.39 -16.52
N ASP A 80 -31.73 -13.98 -16.89
CA ASP A 80 -31.83 -15.13 -17.80
C ASP A 80 -31.02 -16.37 -17.36
N VAL A 81 -30.87 -16.56 -16.04
CA VAL A 81 -30.22 -17.75 -15.46
C VAL A 81 -31.28 -18.72 -14.98
N SER A 82 -31.22 -19.97 -15.44
CA SER A 82 -32.18 -21.01 -15.06
C SER A 82 -31.75 -21.82 -13.84
N LEU A 83 -32.69 -22.49 -13.17
CA LEU A 83 -32.35 -23.45 -12.11
C LEU A 83 -31.44 -24.58 -12.61
N LYS A 84 -31.60 -24.99 -13.87
CA LYS A 84 -30.73 -25.98 -14.52
C LYS A 84 -29.27 -25.52 -14.59
N ASP A 85 -29.02 -24.23 -14.82
CA ASP A 85 -27.67 -23.66 -14.83
C ASP A 85 -27.02 -23.66 -13.44
N VAL A 86 -27.83 -23.42 -12.40
CA VAL A 86 -27.40 -23.52 -11.00
C VAL A 86 -27.06 -24.97 -10.64
N GLU A 87 -27.92 -25.93 -11.00
CA GLU A 87 -27.70 -27.36 -10.77
C GLU A 87 -26.44 -27.88 -11.48
N ASN A 88 -26.23 -27.50 -12.75
CA ASN A 88 -25.01 -27.83 -13.50
C ASN A 88 -23.75 -27.32 -12.76
N ASN A 89 -23.79 -26.10 -12.23
CA ASN A 89 -22.69 -25.54 -11.44
C ASN A 89 -22.46 -26.28 -10.12
N LEU A 90 -23.52 -26.74 -9.44
CA LEU A 90 -23.41 -27.54 -8.23
C LEU A 90 -22.80 -28.92 -8.51
N ASN A 91 -23.22 -29.58 -9.60
CA ASN A 91 -22.68 -30.87 -10.03
C ASN A 91 -21.19 -30.76 -10.40
N MET A 92 -20.77 -29.69 -11.09
CA MET A 92 -19.35 -29.45 -11.37
C MET A 92 -18.51 -29.21 -10.12
N LYS A 93 -19.08 -28.66 -9.05
CA LYS A 93 -18.37 -28.45 -7.78
C LYS A 93 -18.10 -29.76 -7.04
N HIS A 94 -18.94 -30.78 -7.19
CA HIS A 94 -18.71 -32.12 -6.65
C HIS A 94 -17.49 -32.83 -7.29
N LEU A 95 -17.15 -32.48 -8.54
CA LEU A 95 -16.03 -33.09 -9.28
C LEU A 95 -14.65 -32.47 -8.94
N LYS A 96 -14.59 -31.42 -8.12
CA LYS A 96 -13.32 -30.78 -7.72
C LYS A 96 -12.71 -31.45 -6.48
N VAL A 97 -11.53 -32.06 -6.64
CA VAL A 97 -10.81 -32.80 -5.58
C VAL A 97 -10.11 -31.86 -4.55
N THR A 98 -9.88 -30.59 -4.91
CA THR A 98 -9.29 -29.59 -4.01
C THR A 98 -10.36 -28.94 -3.12
N ARG A 99 -10.28 -29.16 -1.80
CA ARG A 99 -11.11 -28.44 -0.82
C ARG A 99 -10.67 -26.96 -0.76
N ARG A 100 -11.60 -26.03 -0.99
CA ARG A 100 -11.38 -24.61 -0.64
C ARG A 100 -11.30 -24.50 0.88
N LYS A 101 -10.47 -23.58 1.38
CA LYS A 101 -10.26 -23.33 2.81
C LYS A 101 -11.54 -22.98 3.60
N GLY A 102 -12.62 -22.61 2.90
CA GLY A 102 -13.95 -22.42 3.49
C GLY A 102 -14.16 -21.08 4.19
N ASP A 103 -13.14 -20.22 4.22
CA ASP A 103 -13.19 -18.93 4.90
C ASP A 103 -14.23 -17.99 4.25
N ALA A 104 -15.15 -17.46 5.04
CA ALA A 104 -16.07 -16.42 4.60
C ALA A 104 -15.28 -15.12 4.33
N LYS A 105 -15.74 -14.32 3.36
CA LYS A 105 -15.06 -13.07 3.00
C LYS A 105 -15.03 -12.13 4.23
N PRO A 106 -13.97 -11.32 4.41
CA PRO A 106 -13.78 -10.47 5.59
C PRO A 106 -14.92 -9.48 5.89
N LYS A 107 -15.76 -9.18 4.91
CA LYS A 107 -16.94 -8.33 5.05
C LYS A 107 -18.18 -9.01 5.66
N PHE A 108 -18.18 -10.34 5.76
CA PHE A 108 -19.34 -11.15 6.21
C PHE A 108 -19.03 -12.03 7.42
N VAL A 109 -17.75 -12.33 7.65
CA VAL A 109 -17.32 -12.61 9.01
C VAL A 109 -17.44 -11.28 9.70
N GLY A 110 -18.33 -11.15 10.69
CA GLY A 110 -18.24 -10.04 11.62
C GLY A 110 -16.79 -10.00 12.04
N GLN A 111 -16.05 -8.99 11.55
CA GLN A 111 -14.81 -8.65 12.20
C GLN A 111 -15.23 -8.61 13.67
N PRO A 112 -14.58 -9.34 14.60
CA PRO A 112 -14.56 -8.74 15.92
C PRO A 112 -14.16 -7.32 15.60
N LYS A 113 -15.01 -6.32 15.96
CA LYS A 113 -14.53 -4.96 15.98
C LYS A 113 -13.13 -5.13 16.53
N ALA A 114 -12.12 -4.72 15.76
CA ALA A 114 -10.92 -4.36 16.45
C ALA A 114 -11.42 -3.25 17.37
N GLU A 115 -11.87 -3.62 18.57
CA GLU A 115 -11.23 -3.09 19.75
C GLU A 115 -9.78 -3.09 19.32
N GLU A 116 -9.33 -1.92 18.85
CA GLU A 116 -7.98 -1.52 19.11
C GLU A 116 -7.81 -1.90 20.58
N GLU A 117 -7.20 -3.06 20.84
CA GLU A 117 -6.54 -3.29 22.09
C GLU A 117 -5.65 -2.06 22.17
N LYS A 118 -6.13 -1.04 22.89
CA LYS A 118 -5.28 -0.03 23.45
C LYS A 118 -4.34 -0.86 24.29
N LEU A 119 -3.22 -1.22 23.69
CA LEU A 119 -2.14 -1.90 24.37
C LEU A 119 -1.76 -0.90 25.48
N THR A 120 -2.23 -1.15 26.70
CA THR A 120 -2.09 -0.22 27.85
C THR A 120 -0.84 -0.52 28.68
N GLY A 121 0.02 -1.43 28.22
CA GLY A 121 1.23 -1.83 28.93
C GLY A 121 2.34 -0.76 28.92
N PRO A 122 3.46 -1.02 29.60
CA PRO A 122 4.68 -0.25 29.41
C PRO A 122 5.19 -0.37 27.96
N ILE A 123 5.88 0.65 27.47
CA ILE A 123 6.54 0.65 26.15
C ILE A 123 8.02 0.47 26.43
N HIS A 124 8.45 -0.79 26.59
CA HIS A 124 9.82 -1.13 26.90
C HIS A 124 10.44 -1.96 25.78
N LEU A 125 11.73 -1.72 25.55
CA LEU A 125 12.57 -2.51 24.67
C LEU A 125 12.94 -3.83 25.35
N ASP A 126 13.06 -4.90 24.58
CA ASP A 126 13.63 -6.14 25.10
C ASP A 126 15.13 -6.00 25.37
N VAL A 127 15.55 -6.46 26.54
CA VAL A 127 16.95 -6.39 26.97
C VAL A 127 17.60 -7.76 26.84
N VAL A 128 18.59 -7.85 25.95
CA VAL A 128 19.37 -9.07 25.70
C VAL A 128 20.82 -8.83 26.11
N LYS A 129 21.38 -9.72 26.93
CA LYS A 129 22.81 -9.67 27.28
C LYS A 129 23.65 -10.15 26.08
N ALA A 130 24.77 -9.49 25.81
CA ALA A 130 25.67 -9.85 24.71
C ALA A 130 26.21 -11.29 24.77
N SER A 131 26.21 -11.92 25.95
CA SER A 131 26.57 -13.32 26.13
C SER A 131 25.55 -14.30 25.54
N ASP A 132 24.29 -13.89 25.41
CA ASP A 132 23.23 -14.69 24.79
C ASP A 132 23.24 -14.51 23.27
N LYS A 133 24.08 -15.32 22.60
CA LYS A 133 24.23 -15.27 21.14
C LYS A 133 22.92 -15.55 20.39
N VAL A 134 22.05 -16.40 20.94
CA VAL A 134 20.76 -16.75 20.31
C VAL A 134 19.79 -15.59 20.44
N GLY A 135 19.70 -15.00 21.63
CA GLY A 135 18.93 -13.78 21.86
C GLY A 135 19.40 -12.64 20.96
N VAL A 136 20.71 -12.42 20.82
CA VAL A 136 21.27 -11.38 19.95
C VAL A 136 20.94 -11.66 18.48
N GLN A 137 21.08 -12.91 18.03
CA GLN A 137 20.72 -13.26 16.64
C GLN A 137 19.22 -13.06 16.38
N LYS A 138 18.36 -13.39 17.36
CA LYS A 138 16.94 -13.09 17.29
C LYS A 138 16.72 -11.58 17.21
N ALA A 139 17.39 -10.80 18.08
CA ALA A 139 17.35 -9.33 18.18
C ALA A 139 17.76 -8.59 16.88
N LEU A 140 18.59 -9.23 16.05
CA LEU A 140 19.03 -8.70 14.77
C LEU A 140 18.17 -9.18 13.59
N SER A 141 17.22 -10.10 13.81
CA SER A 141 16.36 -10.65 12.76
C SER A 141 15.17 -9.73 12.52
N ARG A 142 14.92 -9.40 11.25
CA ARG A 142 13.81 -8.51 10.88
C ARG A 142 12.48 -9.25 10.76
N PRO A 143 11.35 -8.63 11.16
CA PRO A 143 10.01 -9.15 10.89
C PRO A 143 9.63 -8.90 9.42
N ILE A 144 10.12 -9.74 8.50
CA ILE A 144 9.88 -9.61 7.06
C ILE A 144 8.79 -10.59 6.62
N GLN A 145 7.79 -10.11 5.87
CA GLN A 145 6.81 -10.97 5.20
C GLN A 145 7.47 -11.77 4.07
N LYS A 146 7.01 -13.00 3.82
CA LYS A 146 7.57 -13.84 2.75
C LYS A 146 7.37 -13.18 1.38
N THR A 147 8.47 -12.96 0.66
CA THR A 147 8.48 -12.31 -0.67
C THR A 147 7.48 -12.94 -1.64
N SER A 148 7.33 -14.27 -1.66
CA SER A 148 6.42 -14.98 -2.56
C SER A 148 4.96 -14.56 -2.41
N GLU A 149 4.50 -14.26 -1.19
CA GLU A 149 3.10 -13.90 -0.92
C GLU A 149 2.78 -12.51 -1.44
N ILE A 150 3.70 -11.55 -1.26
CA ILE A 150 3.56 -10.18 -1.77
C ILE A 150 3.57 -10.19 -3.30
N MET A 151 4.42 -11.00 -3.92
CA MET A 151 4.52 -11.09 -5.38
C MET A 151 3.22 -11.53 -6.06
N HIS A 152 2.44 -12.43 -5.43
CA HIS A 152 1.11 -12.82 -5.94
C HIS A 152 0.11 -11.64 -5.99
N LEU A 153 0.30 -10.63 -5.15
CA LEU A 153 -0.54 -9.42 -5.13
C LEU A 153 -0.01 -8.35 -6.09
N VAL A 154 1.30 -8.27 -6.26
CA VAL A 154 1.97 -7.22 -7.07
C VAL A 154 1.94 -7.55 -8.56
N ASN A 155 2.17 -8.80 -8.97
CA ASN A 155 2.25 -9.16 -10.39
C ASN A 155 0.99 -8.76 -11.19
N PRO A 156 -0.24 -9.01 -10.72
CA PRO A 156 -1.44 -8.59 -11.47
C PRO A 156 -1.54 -7.07 -11.64
N ILE A 157 -1.01 -6.28 -10.70
CA ILE A 157 -0.99 -4.81 -10.78
C ILE A 157 -0.02 -4.39 -11.88
N ILE A 158 1.18 -4.97 -11.89
CA ILE A 158 2.21 -4.68 -12.90
C ILE A 158 1.71 -5.04 -14.31
N GLU A 159 1.15 -6.24 -14.48
CA GLU A 159 0.58 -6.71 -15.75
C GLU A 159 -0.56 -5.79 -16.23
N ASN A 160 -1.48 -5.41 -15.34
CA ASN A 160 -2.60 -4.54 -15.72
C ASN A 160 -2.13 -3.12 -16.12
N VAL A 161 -1.12 -2.55 -15.45
CA VAL A 161 -0.53 -1.26 -15.86
C VAL A 161 0.19 -1.37 -17.20
N ARG A 162 0.87 -2.48 -17.45
CA ARG A 162 1.53 -2.74 -18.73
C ARG A 162 0.51 -2.86 -19.87
N ASP A 163 -0.60 -3.54 -19.64
CA ASP A 163 -1.61 -3.80 -20.69
C ASP A 163 -2.53 -2.61 -20.94
N LYS A 164 -2.85 -1.82 -19.91
CA LYS A 164 -3.86 -0.75 -19.98
C LYS A 164 -3.33 0.66 -19.73
N GLY A 165 -2.03 0.82 -19.49
CA GLY A 165 -1.38 2.11 -19.30
C GLY A 165 -2.07 2.98 -18.26
N ASN A 166 -2.38 4.21 -18.64
CA ASN A 166 -3.00 5.23 -17.79
C ASN A 166 -4.34 4.81 -17.19
N SER A 167 -5.13 4.00 -17.90
CA SER A 167 -6.44 3.55 -17.40
C SER A 167 -6.30 2.73 -16.12
N ALA A 168 -5.32 1.81 -16.09
CA ALA A 168 -5.02 1.03 -14.89
C ALA A 168 -4.49 1.88 -13.74
N LEU A 169 -3.69 2.92 -14.03
CA LEU A 169 -3.25 3.84 -12.98
C LEU A 169 -4.43 4.55 -12.32
N LEU A 170 -5.33 5.11 -13.11
CA LEU A 170 -6.52 5.79 -12.59
C LEU A 170 -7.40 4.85 -11.76
N GLU A 171 -7.60 3.61 -12.23
CA GLU A 171 -8.34 2.57 -11.50
C GLU A 171 -7.68 2.25 -10.13
N TYR A 172 -6.37 2.06 -10.10
CA TYR A 172 -5.66 1.73 -8.86
C TYR A 172 -5.52 2.92 -7.90
N THR A 173 -5.37 4.14 -8.41
CA THR A 173 -5.40 5.35 -7.59
C THR A 173 -6.78 5.53 -6.96
N GLU A 174 -7.88 5.33 -7.70
CA GLU A 174 -9.24 5.37 -7.12
C GLU A 174 -9.42 4.26 -6.07
N LYS A 175 -8.93 3.05 -6.35
CA LYS A 175 -9.09 1.89 -5.46
C LYS A 175 -8.27 1.95 -4.17
N PHE A 176 -7.00 2.33 -4.26
CA PHE A 176 -6.05 2.26 -3.13
C PHE A 176 -5.87 3.61 -2.44
N ASP A 177 -5.75 4.69 -3.22
CA ASP A 177 -5.58 6.03 -2.70
C ASP A 177 -6.94 6.71 -2.43
N GLY A 178 -8.05 6.18 -2.95
CA GLY A 178 -9.39 6.71 -2.71
C GLY A 178 -9.67 8.02 -3.45
N VAL A 179 -8.87 8.33 -4.46
CA VAL A 179 -8.93 9.59 -5.21
C VAL A 179 -9.26 9.29 -6.67
N LYS A 180 -10.35 9.87 -7.16
CA LYS A 180 -10.70 9.79 -8.57
C LYS A 180 -10.05 10.94 -9.34
N LEU A 181 -9.10 10.60 -10.21
CA LEU A 181 -8.40 11.55 -11.06
C LEU A 181 -8.90 11.47 -12.51
N SER A 182 -8.80 12.57 -13.24
CA SER A 182 -9.03 12.61 -14.70
C SER A 182 -7.74 12.31 -15.48
N ASN A 183 -6.58 12.63 -14.90
CA ASN A 183 -5.26 12.46 -15.50
C ASN A 183 -4.27 11.96 -14.45
N PRO A 184 -3.51 10.88 -14.70
CA PRO A 184 -2.55 10.34 -13.72
C PRO A 184 -1.22 11.13 -13.66
N VAL A 185 -1.06 12.22 -14.42
CA VAL A 185 0.21 12.96 -14.51
C VAL A 185 0.00 14.46 -14.36
N LEU A 186 0.84 15.09 -13.55
CA LEU A 186 1.06 16.53 -13.51
C LEU A 186 2.34 16.88 -14.28
N ASN A 187 2.26 17.74 -15.29
CA ASN A 187 3.41 18.12 -16.12
C ASN A 187 4.03 19.45 -15.64
N ALA A 188 5.34 19.60 -15.82
CA ALA A 188 6.00 20.90 -15.71
C ALA A 188 5.70 21.80 -16.94
N PRO A 189 5.67 23.15 -16.80
CA PRO A 189 5.73 23.89 -15.54
C PRO A 189 4.52 23.60 -14.65
N PHE A 190 4.74 23.45 -13.34
CA PHE A 190 3.68 23.04 -12.43
C PHE A 190 2.72 24.22 -12.15
N PRO A 191 1.40 24.01 -12.11
CA PRO A 191 0.44 25.09 -11.89
C PRO A 191 0.57 25.71 -10.49
N GLU A 192 0.38 27.04 -10.38
CA GLU A 192 0.48 27.79 -9.11
C GLU A 192 -0.39 27.21 -7.99
N GLU A 193 -1.56 26.66 -8.33
CA GLU A 193 -2.49 26.03 -7.40
C GLU A 193 -1.92 24.79 -6.66
N TYR A 194 -0.79 24.24 -7.11
CA TYR A 194 -0.09 23.16 -6.41
C TYR A 194 0.91 23.66 -5.37
N PHE A 195 1.19 24.97 -5.34
CA PHE A 195 2.05 25.60 -4.35
C PHE A 195 1.24 26.27 -3.22
N GLU A 196 -0.09 26.27 -3.32
CA GLU A 196 -0.99 26.82 -2.31
C GLU A 196 -0.73 26.19 -0.92
N GLY A 197 -0.64 27.04 0.10
CA GLY A 197 -0.37 26.63 1.48
C GLY A 197 1.11 26.52 1.84
N LEU A 198 2.03 26.64 0.87
CA LEU A 198 3.47 26.63 1.15
C LEU A 198 3.92 28.00 1.66
N THR A 199 4.24 28.07 2.96
CA THR A 199 4.73 29.30 3.62
C THR A 199 6.15 29.66 3.17
N GLU A 200 6.52 30.94 3.27
CA GLU A 200 7.90 31.37 2.99
C GLU A 200 8.91 30.70 3.92
N GLU A 201 8.59 30.53 5.21
CA GLU A 201 9.43 29.79 6.16
C GLU A 201 9.68 28.35 5.70
N MET A 202 8.65 27.66 5.18
CA MET A 202 8.82 26.30 4.63
C MET A 202 9.68 26.31 3.36
N LYS A 203 9.51 27.30 2.48
CA LYS A 203 10.36 27.45 1.28
C LYS A 203 11.82 27.66 1.67
N GLU A 204 12.10 28.53 2.64
CA GLU A 204 13.45 28.77 3.15
C GLU A 204 14.07 27.51 3.77
N ALA A 205 13.30 26.75 4.55
CA ALA A 205 13.76 25.47 5.12
C ALA A 205 14.05 24.41 4.05
N LEU A 206 13.19 24.32 3.02
CA LEU A 206 13.40 23.44 1.87
C LEU A 206 14.64 23.87 1.07
N ASP A 207 14.79 25.16 0.76
CA ASP A 207 15.94 25.70 0.02
C ASP A 207 17.25 25.49 0.77
N LEU A 208 17.27 25.68 2.10
CA LEU A 208 18.43 25.36 2.94
C LEU A 208 18.79 23.87 2.84
N SER A 209 17.78 22.99 2.90
CA SER A 209 17.99 21.55 2.80
C SER A 209 18.48 21.13 1.41
N ILE A 210 17.90 21.70 0.35
CA ILE A 210 18.33 21.51 -1.05
C ILE A 210 19.80 21.85 -1.18
N GLU A 211 20.22 23.01 -0.67
CA GLU A 211 21.59 23.47 -0.84
C GLU A 211 22.60 22.61 -0.06
N ASN A 212 22.27 22.19 1.17
CA ASN A 212 23.10 21.28 1.93
C ASN A 212 23.28 19.92 1.21
N VAL A 213 22.19 19.35 0.70
CA VAL A 213 22.21 18.09 -0.06
C VAL A 213 22.99 18.27 -1.37
N ARG A 214 22.79 19.38 -2.08
CA ARG A 214 23.49 19.71 -3.32
C ARG A 214 24.98 19.82 -3.09
N LYS A 215 25.40 20.59 -2.08
CA LYS A 215 26.82 20.78 -1.73
C LYS A 215 27.51 19.45 -1.45
N PHE A 216 26.87 18.55 -0.70
CA PHE A 216 27.43 17.24 -0.40
C PHE A 216 27.53 16.34 -1.64
N HIS A 217 26.48 16.25 -2.46
CA HIS A 217 26.48 15.37 -3.63
C HIS A 217 27.34 15.92 -4.79
N ALA A 218 27.42 17.23 -4.95
CA ALA A 218 28.31 17.86 -5.94
C ALA A 218 29.78 17.57 -5.64
N ALA A 219 30.16 17.51 -4.35
CA ALA A 219 31.52 17.16 -3.94
C ALA A 219 31.91 15.70 -4.27
N GLN A 220 30.95 14.83 -4.58
CA GLN A 220 31.20 13.44 -4.97
C GLN A 220 31.45 13.26 -6.48
N LEU A 221 31.21 14.29 -7.29
CA LEU A 221 31.46 14.21 -8.73
C LEU A 221 32.96 14.01 -9.00
N PRO A 222 33.35 13.04 -9.86
CA PRO A 222 34.74 12.90 -10.26
C PRO A 222 35.24 14.17 -10.94
N THR A 223 36.36 14.70 -10.46
CA THR A 223 36.98 15.91 -11.01
C THR A 223 37.81 15.62 -12.26
N GLU A 224 38.27 14.37 -12.42
CA GLU A 224 39.15 13.94 -13.52
C GLU A 224 38.68 12.61 -14.13
N THR A 225 38.97 12.43 -15.41
CA THR A 225 38.77 11.13 -16.08
C THR A 225 39.93 10.22 -15.66
N LEU A 226 39.61 9.01 -15.20
CA LEU A 226 40.65 8.01 -14.92
C LEU A 226 41.21 7.54 -16.25
N GLU A 227 42.49 7.79 -16.51
CA GLU A 227 43.22 7.28 -17.68
C GLU A 227 44.49 6.58 -17.22
N VAL A 228 44.68 5.33 -17.67
CA VAL A 228 45.82 4.49 -17.29
C VAL A 228 46.32 3.74 -18.52
N GLU A 229 47.56 3.98 -18.90
CA GLU A 229 48.27 3.14 -19.87
C GLU A 229 48.82 1.90 -19.14
N THR A 230 48.22 0.74 -19.39
CA THR A 230 48.57 -0.50 -18.68
C THR A 230 49.78 -1.21 -19.30
N GLN A 231 49.98 -1.02 -20.60
CA GLN A 231 51.13 -1.42 -21.39
C GLN A 231 51.32 -0.40 -22.52
N PRO A 232 52.52 -0.30 -23.13
CA PRO A 232 52.75 0.61 -24.26
C PRO A 232 51.69 0.45 -25.37
N GLY A 233 50.90 1.49 -25.60
CA GLY A 233 49.80 1.53 -26.57
C GLY A 233 48.44 1.02 -26.06
N VAL A 234 48.31 0.59 -24.80
CA VAL A 234 47.07 0.08 -24.20
C VAL A 234 46.53 1.05 -23.15
N LEU A 235 45.78 2.04 -23.61
CA LEU A 235 45.12 3.04 -22.79
C LEU A 235 43.75 2.55 -22.30
N CYS A 236 43.56 2.52 -20.98
CA CYS A 236 42.29 2.24 -20.34
C CYS A 236 41.73 3.54 -19.73
N SER A 237 40.48 3.87 -20.00
CA SER A 237 39.82 5.07 -19.47
C SER A 237 38.49 4.77 -18.78
N ARG A 238 38.15 5.52 -17.72
CA ARG A 238 36.82 5.50 -17.09
C ARG A 238 36.33 6.92 -16.86
N PHE A 239 35.18 7.25 -17.44
CA PHE A 239 34.47 8.51 -17.26
C PHE A 239 33.00 8.27 -16.89
N PRO A 240 32.37 9.12 -16.07
CA PRO A 240 30.96 8.99 -15.74
C PRO A 240 30.06 9.48 -16.88
N ARG A 241 28.88 8.89 -16.99
CA ARG A 241 27.75 9.39 -17.78
C ARG A 241 26.48 9.28 -16.93
N PRO A 242 25.63 10.32 -16.90
CA PRO A 242 24.36 10.20 -16.20
C PRO A 242 23.48 9.15 -16.84
N ILE A 243 22.64 8.54 -16.01
CA ILE A 243 21.48 7.82 -16.50
C ILE A 243 20.55 8.86 -17.14
N GLU A 244 20.05 8.56 -18.34
CA GLU A 244 19.29 9.55 -19.10
C GLU A 244 17.95 9.87 -18.43
N LYS A 245 17.23 8.83 -18.00
CA LYS A 245 15.89 8.96 -17.40
C LYS A 245 15.80 8.26 -16.06
N VAL A 246 15.41 8.98 -15.02
CA VAL A 246 15.24 8.44 -13.67
C VAL A 246 13.83 8.65 -13.15
N GLY A 247 13.26 7.58 -12.57
CA GLY A 247 11.98 7.61 -11.88
C GLY A 247 12.20 7.63 -10.37
N LEU A 248 11.70 8.63 -9.68
CA LEU A 248 11.91 8.83 -8.25
C LEU A 248 10.57 8.62 -7.55
N TYR A 249 10.47 7.56 -6.76
CA TYR A 249 9.28 7.28 -5.96
C TYR A 249 9.39 8.01 -4.62
N ILE A 250 8.44 8.91 -4.36
CA ILE A 250 8.30 9.66 -3.12
C ILE A 250 7.09 9.05 -2.38
N PRO A 251 7.29 8.40 -1.23
CA PRO A 251 6.17 7.90 -0.45
C PRO A 251 5.24 9.02 -0.02
N GLY A 252 3.94 8.70 0.03
CA GLY A 252 2.90 9.56 0.57
C GLY A 252 1.81 8.73 1.25
N GLY A 253 0.65 9.34 1.49
CA GLY A 253 -0.47 8.71 2.19
C GLY A 253 -0.58 9.19 3.63
N THR A 254 -0.04 8.43 4.59
CA THR A 254 -0.12 8.77 6.02
C THR A 254 0.87 9.85 6.46
N ALA A 255 1.98 10.01 5.75
CA ALA A 255 2.98 11.03 5.98
C ALA A 255 3.45 11.61 4.63
N ILE A 256 3.75 12.90 4.63
CA ILE A 256 4.29 13.62 3.47
C ILE A 256 5.82 13.69 3.64
N LEU A 257 6.58 13.25 2.64
CA LEU A 257 8.04 13.12 2.74
C LEU A 257 8.79 13.99 1.71
N PRO A 258 8.82 15.33 1.88
CA PRO A 258 9.59 16.19 0.99
C PRO A 258 11.10 15.92 1.12
N SER A 259 11.57 15.44 2.28
CA SER A 259 12.94 14.95 2.48
C SER A 259 13.34 13.86 1.47
N THR A 260 12.44 12.95 1.12
CA THR A 260 12.71 11.92 0.10
C THR A 260 12.81 12.54 -1.28
N ALA A 261 11.93 13.48 -1.61
CA ALA A 261 12.01 14.22 -2.87
C ALA A 261 13.37 14.93 -3.03
N LEU A 262 13.87 15.53 -1.94
CA LEU A 262 15.18 16.20 -1.89
C LEU A 262 16.33 15.22 -2.12
N MET A 263 16.35 14.13 -1.34
CA MET A 263 17.43 13.12 -1.37
C MET A 263 17.50 12.33 -2.67
N LEU A 264 16.41 12.27 -3.45
CA LEU A 264 16.40 11.64 -4.76
C LEU A 264 16.63 12.65 -5.88
N GLY A 265 15.91 13.78 -5.85
CA GLY A 265 15.90 14.76 -6.93
C GLY A 265 17.18 15.57 -7.04
N VAL A 266 17.75 15.99 -5.91
CA VAL A 266 18.97 16.82 -5.92
C VAL A 266 20.17 16.05 -6.50
N PRO A 267 20.46 14.80 -6.11
CA PRO A 267 21.53 14.03 -6.74
C PRO A 267 21.28 13.74 -8.23
N ALA A 268 20.03 13.53 -8.65
CA ALA A 268 19.69 13.37 -10.06
C ALA A 268 19.98 14.63 -10.89
N GLN A 269 19.65 15.81 -10.34
CA GLN A 269 19.99 17.10 -10.93
C GLN A 269 21.52 17.30 -11.00
N VAL A 270 22.24 17.02 -9.90
CA VAL A 270 23.71 17.13 -9.83
C VAL A 270 24.40 16.20 -10.82
N ALA A 271 23.88 14.98 -10.98
CA ALA A 271 24.37 14.02 -11.97
C ALA A 271 24.08 14.46 -13.41
N GLN A 272 23.15 15.40 -13.63
CA GLN A 272 22.69 15.88 -14.93
C GLN A 272 21.85 14.82 -15.69
N CYS A 273 21.00 14.10 -14.97
CA CYS A 273 19.97 13.26 -15.60
C CYS A 273 19.07 14.14 -16.49
N LYS A 274 18.81 13.73 -17.73
CA LYS A 274 18.06 14.56 -18.69
C LYS A 274 16.57 14.62 -18.40
N GLU A 275 16.02 13.53 -17.88
CA GLU A 275 14.59 13.42 -17.56
C GLU A 275 14.42 12.86 -16.15
N ILE A 276 13.82 13.68 -15.26
CA ILE A 276 13.52 13.33 -13.88
C ILE A 276 12.00 13.24 -13.75
N VAL A 277 11.50 12.06 -13.41
CA VAL A 277 10.07 11.80 -13.19
C VAL A 277 9.85 11.49 -11.73
N PHE A 278 8.98 12.25 -11.07
CA PHE A 278 8.55 11.91 -9.72
C PHE A 278 7.32 11.01 -9.77
N ALA A 279 7.13 10.19 -8.75
CA ALA A 279 5.88 9.50 -8.48
C ALA A 279 5.52 9.69 -7.01
N SER A 280 4.31 10.20 -6.75
CA SER A 280 3.80 10.40 -5.40
C SER A 280 2.28 10.19 -5.41
N PRO A 281 1.70 9.44 -4.46
CA PRO A 281 0.25 9.33 -4.37
C PRO A 281 -0.38 10.70 -4.05
N PRO A 282 -1.57 10.99 -4.62
CA PRO A 282 -2.31 12.21 -4.31
C PRO A 282 -2.88 12.15 -2.88
N ARG A 283 -3.09 13.32 -2.27
CA ARG A 283 -3.79 13.43 -0.99
C ARG A 283 -5.27 13.12 -1.15
N LYS A 284 -5.84 12.44 -0.17
CA LYS A 284 -7.29 12.13 -0.12
C LYS A 284 -8.17 13.37 0.00
N SER A 285 -7.66 14.46 0.58
CA SER A 285 -8.43 15.67 0.86
C SER A 285 -8.86 16.42 -0.39
N ASP A 286 -7.98 16.47 -1.39
CA ASP A 286 -8.12 17.37 -2.55
C ASP A 286 -7.63 16.73 -3.86
N GLY A 287 -7.11 15.50 -3.82
CA GLY A 287 -6.55 14.82 -4.99
C GLY A 287 -5.24 15.40 -5.52
N LYS A 288 -4.61 16.33 -4.81
CA LYS A 288 -3.35 16.97 -5.21
C LYS A 288 -2.15 16.31 -4.52
N VAL A 289 -0.96 16.46 -5.10
CA VAL A 289 0.31 16.11 -4.42
C VAL A 289 0.72 17.25 -3.47
N SER A 290 1.47 16.93 -2.42
CA SER A 290 2.00 17.90 -1.44
C SER A 290 2.68 19.11 -2.10
N PRO A 291 2.35 20.34 -1.68
CA PRO A 291 3.04 21.54 -2.17
C PRO A 291 4.55 21.49 -1.97
N GLU A 292 5.02 20.93 -0.87
CA GLU A 292 6.44 20.73 -0.58
C GLU A 292 7.09 19.79 -1.61
N VAL A 293 6.42 18.70 -1.99
CA VAL A 293 6.92 17.77 -3.02
C VAL A 293 6.93 18.42 -4.39
N VAL A 294 5.89 19.19 -4.75
CA VAL A 294 5.85 19.93 -6.03
C VAL A 294 6.94 21.01 -6.08
N TYR A 295 7.17 21.72 -4.98
CA TYR A 295 8.23 22.72 -4.86
C TYR A 295 9.62 22.12 -5.08
N VAL A 296 9.89 20.98 -4.46
CA VAL A 296 11.15 20.26 -4.68
C VAL A 296 11.25 19.76 -6.12
N ALA A 297 10.17 19.21 -6.68
CA ALA A 297 10.12 18.77 -8.08
C ALA A 297 10.47 19.92 -9.05
N GLU A 298 9.95 21.13 -8.80
CA GLU A 298 10.30 22.32 -9.58
C GLU A 298 11.79 22.67 -9.44
N LYS A 299 12.31 22.74 -8.22
CA LYS A 299 13.71 23.12 -7.95
C LYS A 299 14.73 22.16 -8.54
N VAL A 300 14.40 20.88 -8.63
CA VAL A 300 15.30 19.87 -9.22
C VAL A 300 15.10 19.72 -10.73
N GLY A 301 14.10 20.38 -11.33
CA GLY A 301 13.80 20.31 -12.76
C GLY A 301 13.10 19.02 -13.19
N ALA A 302 12.25 18.45 -12.33
CA ALA A 302 11.43 17.30 -12.69
C ALA A 302 10.47 17.66 -13.84
N SER A 303 10.40 16.82 -14.87
CA SER A 303 9.55 17.07 -16.04
C SER A 303 8.08 16.79 -15.76
N LYS A 304 7.80 15.87 -14.83
CA LYS A 304 6.45 15.41 -14.50
C LYS A 304 6.39 14.71 -13.14
N ILE A 305 5.20 14.71 -12.56
CA ILE A 305 4.85 13.97 -11.35
C ILE A 305 3.72 13.00 -11.68
N VAL A 306 3.96 11.70 -11.50
CA VAL A 306 2.96 10.64 -11.57
C VAL A 306 2.14 10.68 -10.28
N LEU A 307 0.84 10.92 -10.41
CA LEU A 307 -0.14 11.03 -9.33
C LEU A 307 -0.65 9.64 -8.91
N ALA A 308 0.28 8.76 -8.53
CA ALA A 308 -0.01 7.41 -8.08
C ALA A 308 1.06 6.94 -7.08
N GLY A 309 0.65 6.10 -6.12
CA GLY A 309 1.55 5.37 -5.23
C GLY A 309 1.74 3.91 -5.62
N GLY A 310 2.37 3.13 -4.73
CA GLY A 310 2.35 1.66 -4.79
C GLY A 310 3.05 1.03 -6.00
N ALA A 311 2.72 -0.24 -6.23
CA ALA A 311 3.28 -1.04 -7.33
C ALA A 311 2.89 -0.49 -8.71
N GLN A 312 1.71 0.13 -8.83
CA GLN A 312 1.23 0.71 -10.08
C GLN A 312 2.11 1.87 -10.55
N ALA A 313 2.57 2.73 -9.64
CA ALA A 313 3.47 3.82 -9.98
C ALA A 313 4.85 3.32 -10.45
N VAL A 314 5.38 2.29 -9.79
CA VAL A 314 6.63 1.64 -10.19
C VAL A 314 6.51 1.04 -11.59
N ALA A 315 5.42 0.29 -11.86
CA ALA A 315 5.16 -0.27 -13.18
C ALA A 315 5.06 0.82 -14.26
N ALA A 316 4.33 1.89 -13.98
CA ALA A 316 4.17 2.99 -14.93
C ALA A 316 5.50 3.64 -15.33
N MET A 317 6.41 3.85 -14.38
CA MET A 317 7.75 4.36 -14.68
C MET A 317 8.61 3.32 -15.40
N ALA A 318 8.53 2.05 -15.01
CA ALA A 318 9.37 0.98 -15.56
C ALA A 318 9.03 0.60 -17.01
N TYR A 319 7.74 0.59 -17.36
CA TYR A 319 7.26 0.20 -18.70
C TYR A 319 6.88 1.41 -19.56
N GLY A 320 6.66 2.58 -18.94
CA GLY A 320 6.03 3.72 -19.59
C GLY A 320 4.53 3.52 -19.78
N THR A 321 3.83 4.62 -20.02
CA THR A 321 2.42 4.65 -20.43
C THR A 321 2.24 5.66 -21.58
N GLU A 322 1.00 5.95 -21.96
CA GLU A 322 0.69 6.97 -22.97
C GLU A 322 1.21 8.36 -22.59
N THR A 323 1.30 8.67 -21.29
CA THR A 323 1.73 9.98 -20.81
C THR A 323 2.96 9.93 -19.89
N ILE A 324 3.38 8.76 -19.43
CA ILE A 324 4.54 8.58 -18.55
C ILE A 324 5.69 7.98 -19.35
N PRO A 325 6.85 8.65 -19.45
CA PRO A 325 7.99 8.08 -20.16
C PRO A 325 8.52 6.88 -19.37
N LYS A 326 8.94 5.85 -20.11
CA LYS A 326 9.77 4.78 -19.55
C LYS A 326 11.07 5.37 -19.01
N VAL A 327 11.45 5.00 -17.79
CA VAL A 327 12.74 5.37 -17.18
C VAL A 327 13.73 4.20 -17.23
N ASP A 328 15.02 4.50 -16.99
CA ASP A 328 16.11 3.51 -17.02
C ASP A 328 16.51 3.05 -15.60
N LYS A 329 16.19 3.87 -14.59
CA LYS A 329 16.40 3.53 -13.18
C LYS A 329 15.30 4.09 -12.31
N ILE A 330 14.77 3.26 -11.41
CA ILE A 330 13.79 3.66 -10.39
C ILE A 330 14.47 3.70 -9.01
N LEU A 331 14.33 4.83 -8.33
CA LEU A 331 14.88 5.05 -7.01
C LEU A 331 13.79 5.42 -6.02
N GLY A 332 14.08 5.24 -4.74
CA GLY A 332 13.24 5.73 -3.66
C GLY A 332 12.70 4.64 -2.75
N PRO A 333 12.52 4.95 -1.46
CA PRO A 333 11.97 4.02 -0.49
C PRO A 333 10.48 3.81 -0.73
N GLY A 334 9.91 2.78 -0.11
CA GLY A 334 8.48 2.56 -0.15
C GLY A 334 8.08 1.40 0.73
N ASN A 335 6.77 1.15 0.81
CA ASN A 335 6.28 -0.03 1.51
C ASN A 335 6.69 -1.32 0.77
N GLN A 336 6.37 -2.46 1.39
CA GLN A 336 6.70 -3.77 0.86
C GLN A 336 6.19 -4.03 -0.58
N PHE A 337 5.06 -3.42 -0.98
CA PHE A 337 4.54 -3.54 -2.35
C PHE A 337 5.37 -2.76 -3.37
N VAL A 338 5.82 -1.55 -3.02
CA VAL A 338 6.73 -0.74 -3.85
C VAL A 338 8.07 -1.46 -4.00
N THR A 339 8.62 -1.97 -2.90
CA THR A 339 9.89 -2.72 -2.91
C THR A 339 9.77 -4.00 -3.73
N ALA A 340 8.69 -4.77 -3.58
CA ALA A 340 8.44 -5.95 -4.39
C ALA A 340 8.29 -5.62 -5.88
N ALA A 341 7.59 -4.54 -6.22
CA ALA A 341 7.47 -4.09 -7.61
C ALA A 341 8.82 -3.69 -8.20
N LYS A 342 9.63 -2.93 -7.46
CA LYS A 342 11.01 -2.57 -7.83
C LYS A 342 11.87 -3.82 -8.07
N MET A 343 11.77 -4.80 -7.18
CA MET A 343 12.49 -6.07 -7.31
C MET A 343 12.01 -6.91 -8.50
N TYR A 344 10.74 -6.81 -8.88
CA TYR A 344 10.22 -7.47 -10.08
C TYR A 344 10.77 -6.80 -11.35
N VAL A 345 10.62 -5.48 -11.48
CA VAL A 345 10.97 -4.76 -12.71
C VAL A 345 12.49 -4.79 -13.00
N GLN A 346 13.35 -4.89 -11.97
CA GLN A 346 14.79 -5.07 -12.21
C GLN A 346 15.15 -6.43 -12.84
N ASN A 347 14.32 -7.45 -12.61
CA ASN A 347 14.54 -8.80 -13.14
C ASN A 347 13.79 -9.04 -14.45
N ASP A 348 12.80 -8.19 -14.77
CA ASP A 348 12.07 -8.28 -16.01
C ASP A 348 12.91 -7.73 -17.18
N THR A 349 13.38 -8.65 -18.02
CA THR A 349 14.14 -8.35 -19.24
C THR A 349 13.43 -7.43 -20.23
N GLN A 350 12.11 -7.27 -20.13
CA GLN A 350 11.34 -6.37 -20.99
C GLN A 350 11.23 -4.96 -20.40
N ALA A 351 11.33 -4.82 -19.07
CA ALA A 351 11.37 -3.52 -18.43
C ALA A 351 12.71 -2.81 -18.66
N LEU A 352 13.83 -3.55 -18.69
CA LEU A 352 15.18 -2.98 -18.83
C LEU A 352 15.38 -1.75 -17.91
N CYS A 353 14.96 -1.89 -16.66
CA CYS A 353 14.97 -0.81 -15.68
C CYS A 353 15.71 -1.28 -14.44
N SER A 354 16.78 -0.59 -14.07
CA SER A 354 17.50 -0.89 -12.83
C SER A 354 16.81 -0.25 -11.62
N ILE A 355 17.23 -0.63 -10.40
CA ILE A 355 16.81 0.04 -9.16
C ILE A 355 18.03 0.47 -8.34
N ASP A 356 17.82 1.35 -7.38
CA ASP A 356 18.81 1.71 -6.35
C ASP A 356 19.10 0.54 -5.40
N MET A 357 18.10 0.12 -4.63
CA MET A 357 18.17 -0.98 -3.67
C MET A 357 16.75 -1.43 -3.25
N PRO A 358 16.59 -2.66 -2.75
CA PRO A 358 15.40 -3.05 -2.00
C PRO A 358 15.36 -2.27 -0.68
N ALA A 359 14.58 -1.19 -0.64
CA ALA A 359 14.40 -0.44 0.59
C ALA A 359 13.49 -1.24 1.54
N GLY A 360 13.99 -1.52 2.74
CA GLY A 360 13.19 -2.08 3.83
C GLY A 360 12.53 -0.96 4.66
N PRO A 361 11.70 -1.32 5.63
CA PRO A 361 11.23 -0.38 6.65
C PRO A 361 12.40 0.32 7.35
N SER A 362 12.18 1.50 7.92
CA SER A 362 13.20 2.30 8.59
C SER A 362 13.85 1.54 9.77
N GLU A 363 15.13 1.82 10.00
CA GLU A 363 15.89 1.24 11.10
C GLU A 363 16.88 2.24 11.72
N VAL A 364 17.13 2.11 13.02
CA VAL A 364 18.22 2.81 13.71
C VAL A 364 18.88 1.89 14.73
N LEU A 365 20.19 1.95 14.79
CA LEU A 365 21.00 1.34 15.83
C LEU A 365 21.73 2.46 16.58
N VAL A 366 21.35 2.67 17.84
CA VAL A 366 22.00 3.63 18.74
C VAL A 366 23.04 2.88 19.56
N ILE A 367 24.25 3.44 19.67
CA ILE A 367 25.28 2.94 20.58
C ILE A 367 25.41 3.96 21.70
N ALA A 368 25.23 3.51 22.95
CA ALA A 368 25.28 4.37 24.12
C ALA A 368 26.11 3.72 25.22
N ASP A 369 26.92 4.52 25.91
CA ASP A 369 27.60 4.15 27.14
C ASP A 369 26.98 4.86 28.35
N GLU A 370 27.60 4.73 29.52
CA GLU A 370 27.07 5.26 30.79
C GLU A 370 26.92 6.80 30.78
N ASP A 371 27.72 7.49 29.97
CA ASP A 371 27.76 8.95 29.89
C ASP A 371 26.72 9.52 28.92
N ALA A 372 26.07 8.68 28.11
CA ALA A 372 25.04 9.09 27.16
C ALA A 372 23.84 9.72 27.87
N ASP A 373 23.29 10.80 27.31
CA ASP A 373 22.05 11.41 27.81
C ASP A 373 20.86 10.48 27.51
N VAL A 374 20.12 10.10 28.55
CA VAL A 374 19.02 9.13 28.45
C VAL A 374 17.86 9.66 27.62
N ASP A 375 17.60 10.98 27.66
CA ASP A 375 16.51 11.59 26.93
C ASP A 375 16.84 11.65 25.44
N PHE A 376 18.10 11.90 25.08
CA PHE A 376 18.54 11.90 23.69
C PHE A 376 18.53 10.49 23.10
N VAL A 377 19.03 9.49 23.83
CA VAL A 377 18.97 8.09 23.39
C VAL A 377 17.51 7.66 23.17
N ALA A 378 16.60 8.00 24.09
CA ALA A 378 15.19 7.70 23.93
C ALA A 378 14.58 8.41 22.71
N SER A 379 14.85 9.71 22.54
CA SER A 379 14.37 10.48 21.38
C SER A 379 14.88 9.91 20.05
N ASP A 380 16.16 9.53 19.96
CA ASP A 380 16.77 8.96 18.76
C ASP A 380 16.11 7.62 18.39
N LEU A 381 15.88 6.75 19.36
CA LEU A 381 15.17 5.49 19.15
C LEU A 381 13.73 5.74 18.68
N LEU A 382 13.01 6.64 19.36
CA LEU A 382 11.62 6.94 19.04
C LEU A 382 11.45 7.61 17.67
N SER A 383 12.45 8.38 17.22
CA SER A 383 12.45 9.05 15.91
C SER A 383 12.23 8.10 14.73
N GLN A 384 12.74 6.86 14.81
CA GLN A 384 12.48 5.84 13.79
C GLN A 384 11.30 4.92 14.14
N ALA A 385 11.07 4.66 15.44
CA ALA A 385 9.94 3.81 15.85
C ALA A 385 8.58 4.38 15.44
N GLU A 386 8.45 5.71 15.34
CA GLU A 386 7.20 6.37 14.93
C GLU A 386 6.90 6.25 13.43
N HIS A 387 7.89 5.86 12.61
CA HIS A 387 7.78 5.91 11.16
C HIS A 387 6.74 4.92 10.63
N GLY A 388 6.75 3.70 11.19
CA GLY A 388 5.84 2.61 10.81
C GLY A 388 5.94 1.43 11.76
N ILE A 389 4.89 0.61 11.81
CA ILE A 389 4.83 -0.56 12.70
C ILE A 389 5.92 -1.58 12.38
N ASP A 390 6.43 -1.58 11.16
CA ASP A 390 7.44 -2.49 10.61
C ASP A 390 8.88 -1.96 10.76
N SER A 391 9.06 -0.81 11.41
CA SER A 391 10.38 -0.25 11.74
C SER A 391 11.09 -1.07 12.81
N GLN A 392 12.41 -0.98 12.89
CA GLN A 392 13.20 -1.66 13.92
C GLN A 392 14.18 -0.70 14.58
N VAL A 393 14.20 -0.69 15.90
CA VAL A 393 15.11 0.15 16.69
C VAL A 393 15.91 -0.72 17.62
N ILE A 394 17.23 -0.48 17.70
CA ILE A 394 18.16 -1.28 18.51
C ILE A 394 19.05 -0.34 19.31
N LEU A 395 19.19 -0.61 20.60
CA LEU A 395 20.18 0.02 21.45
C LEU A 395 21.29 -0.98 21.77
N VAL A 396 22.54 -0.63 21.44
CA VAL A 396 23.73 -1.34 21.88
C VAL A 396 24.33 -0.58 23.07
N GLY A 397 24.09 -1.11 24.27
CA GLY A 397 24.68 -0.60 25.49
C GLY A 397 26.13 -1.03 25.69
N VAL A 398 27.03 -0.07 25.84
CA VAL A 398 28.45 -0.30 26.16
C VAL A 398 28.68 0.00 27.64
N ASN A 399 28.88 -1.04 28.44
CA ASN A 399 29.08 -0.93 29.90
C ASN A 399 27.95 -0.19 30.64
N LEU A 400 26.70 -0.27 30.15
CA LEU A 400 25.56 0.33 30.83
C LEU A 400 25.27 -0.39 32.16
N SER A 401 25.12 0.39 33.23
CA SER A 401 24.61 -0.10 34.50
C SER A 401 23.13 -0.47 34.39
N GLU A 402 22.65 -1.37 35.26
CA GLU A 402 21.22 -1.71 35.33
C GLU A 402 20.35 -0.48 35.59
N LYS A 403 20.88 0.48 36.35
CA LYS A 403 20.24 1.77 36.61
C LYS A 403 20.07 2.58 35.32
N LYS A 404 21.15 2.72 34.53
CA LYS A 404 21.12 3.46 33.27
C LYS A 404 20.18 2.82 32.25
N ILE A 405 20.15 1.49 32.19
CA ILE A 405 19.20 0.75 31.34
C ILE A 405 17.76 1.09 31.75
N GLN A 406 17.45 1.10 33.05
CA GLN A 406 16.10 1.44 33.52
C GLN A 406 15.75 2.90 33.22
N GLU A 407 16.67 3.84 33.43
CA GLU A 407 16.46 5.26 33.10
C GLU A 407 16.13 5.45 31.61
N ILE A 408 16.79 4.71 30.71
CA ILE A 408 16.49 4.74 29.28
C ILE A 408 15.11 4.13 28.99
N GLN A 409 14.75 3.01 29.61
CA GLN A 409 13.42 2.39 29.44
C GLN A 409 12.30 3.35 29.88
N ASP A 410 12.48 4.02 31.02
CA ASP A 410 11.54 5.00 31.55
C ASP A 410 11.44 6.21 30.61
N ALA A 411 12.56 6.71 30.09
CA ALA A 411 12.59 7.81 29.13
C ALA A 411 11.86 7.45 27.82
N VAL A 412 12.13 6.27 27.26
CA VAL A 412 11.44 5.74 26.07
C VAL A 412 9.94 5.66 26.32
N HIS A 413 9.51 5.12 27.46
CA HIS A 413 8.10 5.02 27.80
C HIS A 413 7.43 6.40 27.92
N ASN A 414 8.03 7.30 28.69
CA ASN A 414 7.48 8.62 28.98
C ASN A 414 7.39 9.49 27.72
N GLN A 415 8.44 9.50 26.90
CA GLN A 415 8.45 10.25 25.65
C GLN A 415 7.48 9.65 24.63
N ALA A 416 7.40 8.32 24.51
CA ALA A 416 6.48 7.66 23.58
C ALA A 416 5.02 8.01 23.86
N LEU A 417 4.61 8.14 25.12
CA LEU A 417 3.25 8.52 25.51
C LEU A 417 2.85 9.94 25.06
N GLN A 418 3.82 10.83 24.79
CA GLN A 418 3.56 12.18 24.29
C GLN A 418 3.45 12.23 22.76
N LEU A 419 3.80 11.15 22.05
CA LEU A 419 3.79 11.14 20.59
C LEU A 419 2.36 10.95 20.05
N PRO A 420 1.93 11.75 19.06
CA PRO A 420 0.64 11.53 18.38
C PRO A 420 0.50 10.14 17.76
N ARG A 421 1.63 9.49 17.45
CA ARG A 421 1.72 8.16 16.82
C ARG A 421 2.11 7.05 17.81
N VAL A 422 1.80 7.22 19.10
CA VAL A 422 2.14 6.25 20.17
C VAL A 422 1.71 4.81 19.85
N ASP A 423 0.56 4.61 19.22
CA ASP A 423 0.07 3.27 18.87
C ASP A 423 0.96 2.56 17.83
N ILE A 424 1.60 3.33 16.94
CA ILE A 424 2.56 2.81 15.96
C ILE A 424 3.86 2.43 16.67
N VAL A 425 4.39 3.35 17.48
CA VAL A 425 5.61 3.12 18.29
C VAL A 425 5.47 1.87 19.15
N ARG A 426 4.33 1.73 19.81
CA ARG A 426 4.04 0.60 20.68
C ARG A 426 4.02 -0.72 19.92
N LYS A 427 3.43 -0.75 18.72
CA LYS A 427 3.43 -1.94 17.86
C LYS A 427 4.83 -2.24 17.31
N CYS A 428 5.61 -1.22 16.96
CA CYS A 428 7.00 -1.37 16.50
C CYS A 428 7.87 -1.98 17.61
N ILE A 429 7.81 -1.44 18.83
CA ILE A 429 8.62 -1.91 19.96
C ILE A 429 8.19 -3.31 20.43
N ALA A 430 6.88 -3.61 20.43
CA ALA A 430 6.37 -4.91 20.84
C ALA A 430 6.61 -6.07 19.85
N GLN A 431 7.16 -5.81 18.65
CA GLN A 431 7.28 -6.85 17.61
C GLN A 431 8.17 -8.03 17.96
N TYR A 432 8.99 -7.94 19.00
CA TYR A 432 9.77 -9.08 19.51
C TYR A 432 8.94 -10.14 20.24
N ASP A 433 7.79 -9.77 20.81
CA ASP A 433 6.98 -10.66 21.65
C ASP A 433 6.04 -11.56 20.85
N ARG A 434 5.84 -11.29 19.54
CA ARG A 434 4.87 -12.03 18.70
C ARG A 434 5.41 -13.31 18.06
N SER A 435 6.47 -13.89 18.62
CA SER A 435 7.06 -15.16 18.18
C SER A 435 7.22 -16.13 19.34
N LEU A 436 6.09 -16.61 19.86
CA LEU A 436 5.97 -17.78 20.74
C LEU A 436 4.88 -18.70 20.21
#